data_AF-A0A9E3ZSU8-F1
#
_entry.id   AF-A0A9E3ZSU8-F1
#
_cell.length_a   1.000
_cell.length_b   1.000
_cell.length_c   1.000
_cell.angle_alpha   90.00
_cell.angle_beta   90.00
_cell.angle_gamma   90.00
#
_symmetry.space_group_name_H-M   'P 1'
#
loop_
_entity.id
_entity.type
_entity.pdbx_description
1 polymer ?
#
loop_
_entity_poly.entity_id
_entity_poly.type
_entity_poly.pdbx_seq_one_letter_code
_entity_poly.pdbx_strand_id
1 'polypeptide(L)'
;MTISKKLFTSFSIIILILIGVAAFSAYQLSKIDNEYSFLLDDRAYKVIEASKIQNATSLQGLYIRSYVLRKESSNLESLSTQREIVTQTLNEIEPLFKSEQMQKEISKIQEQQILYNGYVDKIINYVDSNQLEKANATLFDLAVPTNRTIQQSINNIVDFQNKEMTISTNQTTENVSFSKILLIAISAIGTIIAIALAIVIIRNITIPLKRLTESANVIASGDLREQDIVVNTKDEIHELAVAFNKMKANLFTLIS
;
A
#
# COMPACT_ATOMS: atom_id res chain seq x y z
N MET A 1 27.83 -5.10 36.79
CA MET A 1 27.39 -5.81 35.56
C MET A 1 28.64 -6.13 34.78
N THR A 2 28.80 -7.37 34.34
CA THR A 2 30.00 -7.81 33.60
C THR A 2 30.16 -7.04 32.28
N ILE A 3 31.38 -6.86 31.77
CA ILE A 3 31.66 -6.24 30.45
C ILE A 3 30.86 -6.96 29.37
N SER A 4 30.88 -8.29 29.40
CA SER A 4 30.10 -9.13 28.49
C SER A 4 28.61 -8.82 28.55
N LYS A 5 28.03 -8.70 29.76
CA LYS A 5 26.62 -8.30 29.91
C LYS A 5 26.37 -6.89 29.37
N LYS A 6 27.28 -5.92 29.58
CA LYS A 6 27.11 -4.55 29.07
C LYS A 6 27.08 -4.53 27.54
N LEU A 7 28.04 -5.16 26.89
CA LEU A 7 28.10 -5.27 25.43
C LEU A 7 26.88 -6.01 24.89
N PHE A 8 26.53 -7.15 25.50
CA PHE A 8 25.37 -7.92 25.08
C PHE A 8 24.08 -7.10 25.18
N THR A 9 23.88 -6.38 26.30
CA THR A 9 22.70 -5.52 26.46
C THR A 9 22.66 -4.38 25.45
N SER A 10 23.78 -3.69 25.18
CA SER A 10 23.80 -2.59 24.22
C SER A 10 23.52 -3.07 22.79
N PHE A 11 24.15 -4.17 22.37
CA PHE A 11 23.89 -4.75 21.05
C PHE A 11 22.48 -5.31 20.94
N SER A 12 21.96 -5.96 21.98
CA SER A 12 20.58 -6.46 22.00
C SER A 12 19.56 -5.35 21.86
N ILE A 13 19.76 -4.21 22.53
CA ILE A 13 18.86 -3.05 22.40
C ILE A 13 18.86 -2.52 20.96
N ILE A 14 20.05 -2.38 20.34
CA ILE A 14 20.16 -1.91 18.95
C ILE A 14 19.48 -2.89 17.99
N ILE A 15 19.72 -4.20 18.15
CA ILE A 15 19.10 -5.24 17.32
C ILE A 15 17.58 -5.23 17.48
N LEU A 16 17.05 -5.10 18.70
CA LEU A 16 15.61 -5.02 18.94
C LEU A 16 14.98 -3.78 18.28
N ILE A 17 15.66 -2.64 18.33
CA ILE A 17 15.22 -1.42 17.65
C ILE A 17 15.19 -1.65 16.13
N LEU A 18 16.25 -2.24 15.55
CA LEU A 18 16.32 -2.54 14.12
C LEU A 18 15.22 -3.50 13.68
N ILE A 19 14.97 -4.57 14.44
CA ILE A 19 13.88 -5.52 14.17
C ILE A 19 12.53 -4.81 14.27
N GLY A 20 12.33 -3.97 15.28
CA GLY A 20 11.09 -3.19 15.44
C GLY A 20 10.83 -2.26 14.26
N VAL A 21 11.84 -1.52 13.81
CA VAL A 21 11.75 -0.64 12.63
C VAL A 21 11.46 -1.46 11.36
N ALA A 22 12.16 -2.58 11.16
CA ALA A 22 11.95 -3.43 10.00
C ALA A 22 10.54 -4.04 9.99
N ALA A 23 10.07 -4.56 11.12
CA ALA A 23 8.73 -5.13 11.27
C ALA A 23 7.63 -4.07 11.06
N PHE A 24 7.79 -2.88 11.64
CA PHE A 24 6.88 -1.76 11.43
C PHE A 24 6.85 -1.33 9.96
N SER A 25 8.01 -1.24 9.32
CA SER A 25 8.12 -0.87 7.90
C SER A 25 7.45 -1.91 7.00
N ALA A 26 7.67 -3.19 7.27
CA ALA A 26 7.03 -4.28 6.53
C ALA A 26 5.50 -4.26 6.70
N TYR A 27 5.02 -4.11 7.94
CA TYR A 27 3.59 -3.98 8.24
C TYR A 27 2.96 -2.79 7.48
N GLN A 28 3.61 -1.63 7.51
CA GLN A 28 3.11 -0.45 6.83
C GLN A 28 3.11 -0.61 5.31
N LEU A 29 4.14 -1.24 4.74
CA LEU A 29 4.22 -1.51 3.30
C LEU A 29 3.11 -2.48 2.86
N SER A 30 2.86 -3.55 3.63
CA SER A 30 1.75 -4.47 3.36
C SER A 30 0.38 -3.79 3.47
N LYS A 31 0.20 -2.85 4.42
CA LYS A 31 -1.04 -2.07 4.51
C LYS A 31 -1.25 -1.21 3.27
N ILE A 32 -0.20 -0.52 2.81
CA ILE A 32 -0.24 0.29 1.58
C ILE A 32 -0.56 -0.60 0.37
N ASP A 33 0.11 -1.74 0.24
CA ASP A 33 -0.11 -2.69 -0.84
C ASP A 33 -1.56 -3.19 -0.91
N ASN A 34 -2.17 -3.51 0.24
CA ASN A 34 -3.58 -3.90 0.30
C ASN A 34 -4.54 -2.75 -0.08
N GLU A 35 -4.28 -1.53 0.37
CA GLU A 35 -5.09 -0.34 0.02
C GLU A 35 -5.01 -0.05 -1.49
N TYR A 36 -3.81 -0.12 -2.08
CA TYR A 36 -3.62 0.06 -3.52
C TYR A 36 -4.25 -1.09 -4.33
N SER A 37 -4.11 -2.33 -3.90
CA SER A 37 -4.73 -3.48 -4.56
C SER A 37 -6.25 -3.36 -4.55
N PHE A 38 -6.86 -2.92 -3.43
CA PHE A 38 -8.30 -2.66 -3.39
C PHE A 38 -8.72 -1.52 -4.35
N LEU A 39 -7.92 -0.46 -4.50
CA LEU A 39 -8.21 0.60 -5.47
C LEU A 39 -8.20 0.08 -6.92
N LEU A 40 -7.26 -0.80 -7.27
CA LEU A 40 -7.13 -1.33 -8.63
C LEU A 40 -8.10 -2.48 -8.92
N ASP A 41 -8.09 -3.50 -8.07
CA ASP A 41 -8.78 -4.77 -8.32
C ASP A 41 -10.28 -4.71 -8.01
N ASP A 42 -10.72 -3.74 -7.21
CA ASP A 42 -12.15 -3.52 -6.94
C ASP A 42 -12.69 -2.26 -7.62
N ARG A 43 -12.14 -1.09 -7.29
CA ARG A 43 -12.72 0.20 -7.73
C ARG A 43 -12.47 0.46 -9.21
N ALA A 44 -11.22 0.39 -9.67
CA ALA A 44 -10.89 0.61 -11.07
C ALA A 44 -11.47 -0.49 -11.97
N TYR A 45 -11.46 -1.75 -11.53
CA TYR A 45 -12.12 -2.85 -12.23
C TYR A 45 -13.60 -2.56 -12.53
N LYS A 46 -14.38 -2.12 -11.52
CA LYS A 46 -15.79 -1.73 -11.71
C LYS A 46 -15.97 -0.59 -12.71
N VAL A 47 -15.09 0.41 -12.70
CA VAL A 47 -15.14 1.53 -13.66
C VAL A 47 -14.88 1.05 -15.09
N ILE A 48 -13.90 0.16 -15.27
CA ILE A 48 -13.55 -0.40 -16.58
C ILE A 48 -14.72 -1.22 -17.13
N GLU A 49 -15.29 -2.12 -16.33
CA GLU A 49 -16.42 -2.94 -16.77
C GLU A 49 -17.69 -2.12 -16.99
N ALA A 50 -17.97 -1.10 -16.16
CA ALA A 50 -19.05 -0.15 -16.42
C ALA A 50 -18.85 0.60 -17.75
N SER A 51 -17.61 1.00 -18.06
CA SER A 51 -17.27 1.64 -19.34
C SER A 51 -17.43 0.70 -20.53
N LYS A 52 -17.15 -0.59 -20.35
CA LYS A 52 -17.39 -1.65 -21.35
C LYS A 52 -18.89 -1.79 -21.66
N ILE A 53 -19.74 -1.77 -20.63
CA ILE A 53 -21.21 -1.74 -20.82
C ILE A 53 -21.63 -0.46 -21.56
N GLN A 54 -21.09 0.71 -21.18
CA GLN A 54 -21.39 1.97 -21.85
C GLN A 54 -21.03 1.95 -23.34
N ASN A 55 -19.86 1.40 -23.69
CA ASN A 55 -19.44 1.25 -25.07
C ASN A 55 -20.35 0.27 -25.83
N ALA A 56 -20.60 -0.92 -25.27
CA ALA A 56 -21.43 -1.94 -25.90
C ALA A 56 -22.88 -1.46 -26.14
N THR A 57 -23.49 -0.79 -25.17
CA THR A 57 -24.85 -0.20 -25.30
C THR A 57 -24.90 0.96 -26.30
N SER A 58 -23.80 1.71 -26.46
CA SER A 58 -23.68 2.72 -27.52
C SER A 58 -23.61 2.07 -28.91
N LEU A 59 -22.83 0.99 -29.03
CA LEU A 59 -22.71 0.21 -30.26
C LEU A 59 -24.01 -0.51 -30.62
N GLN A 60 -24.79 -1.03 -29.66
CA GLN A 60 -26.14 -1.54 -29.92
C GLN A 60 -27.00 -0.48 -30.61
N GLY A 61 -26.98 0.75 -30.08
CA GLY A 61 -27.67 1.90 -30.65
C GLY A 61 -27.16 2.28 -32.06
N LEU A 62 -25.87 2.11 -32.33
CA LEU A 62 -25.29 2.31 -33.66
C LEU A 62 -25.81 1.24 -34.64
N TYR A 63 -25.66 -0.03 -34.29
CA TYR A 63 -26.00 -1.15 -35.18
C TYR A 63 -27.49 -1.21 -35.50
N ILE A 64 -28.38 -0.95 -34.53
CA ILE A 64 -29.82 -0.93 -34.82
C ILE A 64 -30.19 0.22 -35.77
N ARG A 65 -29.58 1.41 -35.63
CA ARG A 65 -29.78 2.53 -36.56
C ARG A 65 -29.26 2.20 -37.95
N SER A 66 -28.07 1.61 -38.03
CA SER A 66 -27.48 1.16 -39.30
C SER A 66 -28.36 0.11 -39.98
N TYR A 67 -28.94 -0.82 -39.22
CA TYR A 67 -29.86 -1.81 -39.75
C TYR A 67 -31.17 -1.19 -40.25
N VAL A 68 -31.78 -0.26 -39.50
CA VAL A 68 -32.97 0.49 -39.96
C VAL A 68 -32.68 1.23 -41.27
N LEU A 69 -31.47 1.79 -41.43
CA LEU A 69 -31.08 2.57 -42.61
C LEU A 69 -30.72 1.70 -43.83
N ARG A 70 -29.94 0.62 -43.63
CA ARG A 70 -29.31 -0.14 -44.73
C ARG A 70 -29.81 -1.58 -44.87
N LYS A 71 -30.51 -2.12 -43.86
CA LYS A 71 -31.00 -3.50 -43.81
C LYS A 71 -29.92 -4.58 -43.99
N GLU A 72 -28.68 -4.28 -43.60
CA GLU A 72 -27.57 -5.23 -43.68
C GLU A 72 -27.57 -6.16 -42.46
N SER A 73 -27.64 -7.48 -42.71
CA SER A 73 -27.69 -8.52 -41.67
C SER A 73 -26.46 -8.54 -40.75
N SER A 74 -25.29 -8.12 -41.23
CA SER A 74 -24.07 -8.00 -40.42
C SER A 74 -24.22 -7.06 -39.21
N ASN A 75 -25.10 -6.06 -39.30
CA ASN A 75 -25.44 -5.21 -38.15
C ASN A 75 -26.22 -5.98 -37.08
N LEU A 76 -27.06 -6.95 -37.45
CA LEU A 76 -27.79 -7.78 -36.49
C LEU A 76 -26.87 -8.76 -35.76
N GLU A 77 -25.90 -9.33 -36.47
CA GLU A 77 -24.84 -10.15 -35.85
C GLU A 77 -24.04 -9.33 -34.84
N SER A 78 -23.59 -8.13 -35.26
CA SER A 78 -22.82 -7.23 -34.40
C SER A 78 -23.64 -6.77 -33.18
N LEU A 79 -24.93 -6.46 -33.37
CA LEU A 79 -25.88 -6.14 -32.30
C LEU A 79 -26.02 -7.31 -31.31
N SER A 80 -26.13 -8.55 -31.80
CA SER A 80 -26.21 -9.75 -30.97
C SER A 80 -24.97 -9.90 -30.10
N THR A 81 -23.77 -9.73 -30.68
CA THR A 81 -22.52 -9.74 -29.91
C THR A 81 -22.50 -8.69 -28.81
N GLN A 82 -22.96 -7.46 -29.09
CA GLN A 82 -23.01 -6.43 -28.05
C GLN A 82 -24.06 -6.73 -26.96
N ARG A 83 -25.18 -7.40 -27.28
CA ARG A 83 -26.15 -7.88 -26.28
C ARG A 83 -25.54 -8.90 -25.32
N GLU A 84 -24.75 -9.83 -25.86
CA GLU A 84 -24.06 -10.82 -25.05
C GLU A 84 -23.04 -10.17 -24.13
N ILE A 85 -22.21 -9.25 -24.64
CA ILE A 85 -21.23 -8.49 -23.84
C ILE A 85 -21.91 -7.76 -22.69
N VAL A 86 -23.01 -7.05 -22.94
CA VAL A 86 -23.75 -6.33 -21.88
C VAL A 86 -24.28 -7.30 -20.84
N THR A 87 -24.89 -8.40 -21.27
CA THR A 87 -25.50 -9.38 -20.35
C THR A 87 -24.45 -10.06 -19.49
N GLN A 88 -23.36 -10.51 -20.09
CA GLN A 88 -22.26 -11.17 -19.39
C GLN A 88 -21.60 -10.21 -18.40
N THR A 89 -21.21 -9.01 -18.85
CA THR A 89 -20.55 -8.05 -17.96
C THR A 89 -21.47 -7.61 -16.83
N LEU A 90 -22.77 -7.40 -17.06
CA LEU A 90 -23.72 -7.08 -15.97
C LEU A 90 -23.76 -8.19 -14.92
N ASN A 91 -23.85 -9.45 -15.32
CA ASN A 91 -23.87 -10.59 -14.39
C ASN A 91 -22.56 -10.73 -13.61
N GLU A 92 -21.42 -10.40 -14.23
CA GLU A 92 -20.11 -10.44 -13.58
C GLU A 92 -19.96 -9.35 -12.51
N ILE A 93 -20.44 -8.12 -12.78
CA ILE A 93 -20.20 -6.99 -11.89
C ILE A 93 -21.29 -6.72 -10.86
N GLU A 94 -22.53 -7.13 -11.12
CA GLU A 94 -23.65 -6.99 -10.17
C GLU A 94 -23.31 -7.44 -8.74
N PRO A 95 -22.77 -8.65 -8.50
CA PRO A 95 -22.46 -9.11 -7.14
C PRO A 95 -21.34 -8.31 -6.46
N LEU A 96 -20.57 -7.53 -7.21
CA LEU A 96 -19.49 -6.70 -6.66
C LEU A 96 -19.99 -5.38 -6.06
N PHE A 97 -21.24 -4.99 -6.34
CA PHE A 97 -21.85 -3.79 -5.76
C PHE A 97 -22.55 -4.09 -4.44
N LYS A 98 -21.99 -3.58 -3.34
CA LYS A 98 -22.52 -3.82 -1.98
C LYS A 98 -23.36 -2.67 -1.42
N SER A 99 -23.24 -1.46 -1.96
CA SER A 99 -24.03 -0.33 -1.46
C SER A 99 -25.44 -0.36 -2.07
N GLU A 100 -26.44 -0.05 -1.25
CA GLU A 100 -27.84 0.01 -1.67
C GLU A 100 -28.03 0.94 -2.88
N GLN A 101 -27.35 2.09 -2.87
CA GLN A 101 -27.36 3.04 -3.97
C GLN A 101 -26.84 2.42 -5.28
N MET A 102 -25.72 1.68 -5.25
CA MET A 102 -25.15 1.09 -6.47
C MET A 102 -25.94 -0.14 -6.93
N GLN A 103 -26.49 -0.92 -6.00
CA GLN A 103 -27.41 -2.01 -6.32
C GLN A 103 -28.65 -1.51 -7.04
N LYS A 104 -29.17 -0.34 -6.64
CA LYS A 104 -30.28 0.31 -7.34
C LYS A 104 -29.91 0.74 -8.76
N GLU A 105 -28.72 1.32 -8.96
CA GLU A 105 -28.28 1.74 -10.30
C GLU A 105 -28.03 0.54 -11.22
N ILE A 106 -27.41 -0.55 -10.74
CA ILE A 106 -27.16 -1.74 -11.56
C ILE A 106 -28.47 -2.47 -11.91
N SER A 107 -29.40 -2.60 -10.96
CA SER A 107 -30.72 -3.18 -11.20
C SER A 107 -31.49 -2.37 -12.26
N LYS A 108 -31.42 -1.04 -12.17
CA LYS A 108 -32.03 -0.15 -13.16
C LYS A 108 -31.41 -0.34 -14.55
N ILE A 109 -30.10 -0.55 -14.66
CA ILE A 109 -29.48 -0.88 -15.96
C ILE A 109 -30.04 -2.19 -16.51
N GLN A 110 -30.15 -3.24 -15.70
CA GLN A 110 -30.70 -4.53 -16.12
C GLN A 110 -32.15 -4.43 -16.60
N GLU A 111 -33.01 -3.79 -15.81
CA GLU A 111 -34.42 -3.57 -16.17
C GLU A 111 -34.56 -2.81 -17.49
N GLN A 112 -33.80 -1.73 -17.65
CA GLN A 112 -33.84 -0.92 -18.87
C GLN A 112 -33.23 -1.66 -20.06
N GLN A 113 -32.22 -2.51 -19.86
CA GLN A 113 -31.64 -3.33 -20.93
C GLN A 113 -32.63 -4.35 -21.47
N ILE A 114 -33.45 -4.97 -20.60
CA ILE A 114 -34.52 -5.88 -21.01
C ILE A 114 -35.55 -5.14 -21.87
N LEU A 115 -36.00 -3.96 -21.42
CA LEU A 115 -36.92 -3.12 -22.19
C LEU A 115 -36.33 -2.70 -23.53
N TYR A 116 -35.07 -2.25 -23.53
CA TYR A 116 -34.34 -1.84 -24.73
C TYR A 116 -34.28 -2.99 -25.74
N ASN A 117 -33.89 -4.19 -25.31
CA ASN A 117 -33.82 -5.37 -26.18
C ASN A 117 -35.20 -5.68 -26.78
N GLY A 118 -36.27 -5.63 -25.98
CA GLY A 118 -37.64 -5.83 -26.47
C GLY A 118 -38.08 -4.78 -27.50
N TYR A 119 -37.68 -3.53 -27.35
CA TYR A 119 -37.94 -2.49 -28.37
C TYR A 119 -37.12 -2.74 -29.64
N VAL A 120 -35.86 -3.13 -29.51
CA VAL A 120 -35.00 -3.46 -30.64
C VAL A 120 -35.55 -4.65 -31.45
N ASP A 121 -36.08 -5.69 -30.79
CA ASP A 121 -36.69 -6.82 -31.49
C ASP A 121 -37.96 -6.40 -32.26
N LYS A 122 -38.77 -5.49 -31.70
CA LYS A 122 -39.90 -4.89 -32.43
C LYS A 122 -39.43 -4.07 -33.63
N ILE A 123 -38.36 -3.28 -33.48
CA ILE A 123 -37.78 -2.49 -34.56
C ILE A 123 -37.34 -3.41 -35.70
N ILE A 124 -36.63 -4.50 -35.40
CA ILE A 124 -36.20 -5.48 -36.40
C ILE A 124 -37.41 -6.03 -37.17
N ASN A 125 -38.43 -6.52 -36.45
CA ASN A 125 -39.66 -7.03 -37.06
C ASN A 125 -40.37 -6.00 -37.95
N TYR A 126 -40.40 -4.72 -37.55
CA TYR A 126 -40.98 -3.65 -38.38
C TYR A 126 -40.16 -3.35 -39.63
N VAL A 127 -38.82 -3.38 -39.54
CA VAL A 127 -37.94 -3.20 -40.70
C VAL A 127 -38.11 -4.34 -41.70
N ASP A 128 -38.16 -5.58 -41.22
CA ASP A 128 -38.39 -6.79 -42.02
C ASP A 128 -39.77 -6.79 -42.69
N SER A 129 -40.78 -6.27 -42.00
CA SER A 129 -42.15 -6.13 -42.52
C SER A 129 -42.36 -4.85 -43.35
N ASN A 130 -41.30 -4.13 -43.71
CA ASN A 130 -41.35 -2.84 -44.44
C ASN A 130 -42.18 -1.73 -43.77
N GLN A 131 -42.40 -1.79 -42.45
CA GLN A 131 -43.12 -0.80 -41.65
C GLN A 131 -42.15 0.24 -41.04
N LEU A 132 -41.41 0.96 -41.88
CA LEU A 132 -40.33 1.87 -41.46
C LEU A 132 -40.80 3.01 -40.53
N GLU A 133 -42.03 3.50 -40.69
CA GLU A 133 -42.58 4.53 -39.81
C GLU A 133 -42.71 4.03 -38.36
N LYS A 134 -43.24 2.81 -38.17
CA LYS A 134 -43.33 2.17 -36.85
C LYS A 134 -41.95 1.83 -36.28
N ALA A 135 -41.02 1.41 -37.14
CA ALA A 135 -39.63 1.16 -36.74
C ALA A 135 -38.98 2.44 -36.20
N ASN A 136 -39.12 3.57 -36.92
CA ASN A 136 -38.59 4.86 -36.50
C ASN A 136 -39.25 5.39 -35.23
N ALA A 137 -40.58 5.32 -35.12
CA ALA A 137 -41.28 5.70 -33.90
C ALA A 137 -40.81 4.87 -32.69
N THR A 138 -40.73 3.54 -32.83
CA THR A 138 -40.23 2.66 -31.76
C THR A 138 -38.77 2.96 -31.41
N LEU A 139 -37.94 3.26 -32.40
CA LEU A 139 -36.54 3.62 -32.21
C LEU A 139 -36.39 4.93 -31.42
N PHE A 140 -36.98 6.02 -31.91
CA PHE A 140 -36.75 7.36 -31.36
C PHE A 140 -37.58 7.65 -30.11
N ASP A 141 -38.79 7.12 -30.01
CA ASP A 141 -39.69 7.43 -28.90
C ASP A 141 -39.51 6.48 -27.71
N LEU A 142 -38.98 5.26 -27.95
CA LEU A 142 -38.84 4.24 -26.90
C LEU A 142 -37.38 3.81 -26.70
N ALA A 143 -36.73 3.26 -27.73
CA ALA A 143 -35.40 2.68 -27.57
C ALA A 143 -34.32 3.73 -27.21
N VAL A 144 -34.35 4.91 -27.84
CA VAL A 144 -33.40 5.99 -27.56
C VAL A 144 -33.52 6.55 -26.13
N PRO A 145 -34.72 6.90 -25.63
CA PRO A 145 -34.89 7.28 -24.22
C PRO A 145 -34.45 6.21 -23.24
N THR A 146 -34.78 4.94 -23.48
CA THR A 146 -34.34 3.82 -22.62
C THR A 146 -32.81 3.70 -22.59
N ASN A 147 -32.14 3.79 -23.75
CA ASN A 147 -30.68 3.78 -23.80
C ASN A 147 -30.07 4.98 -23.05
N ARG A 148 -30.68 6.17 -23.13
CA ARG A 148 -30.25 7.33 -22.34
C ARG A 148 -30.34 7.08 -20.84
N THR A 149 -31.41 6.42 -20.38
CA THR A 149 -31.54 6.04 -18.96
C THR A 149 -30.46 5.05 -18.53
N ILE A 150 -30.11 4.09 -19.39
CA ILE A 150 -28.98 3.17 -19.16
C ILE A 150 -27.67 3.97 -19.02
N GLN A 151 -27.37 4.85 -19.98
CA GLN A 151 -26.15 5.68 -19.94
C GLN A 151 -26.06 6.53 -18.67
N GLN A 152 -27.18 7.10 -18.23
CA GLN A 152 -27.22 7.90 -17.00
C GLN A 152 -26.90 7.06 -15.76
N SER A 153 -27.47 5.86 -15.64
CA SER A 153 -27.17 4.96 -14.52
C SER A 153 -25.72 4.47 -14.53
N ILE A 154 -25.15 4.21 -15.71
CA ILE A 154 -23.72 3.88 -15.84
C ILE A 154 -22.85 5.06 -15.39
N ASN A 155 -23.16 6.28 -15.81
CA ASN A 155 -22.43 7.47 -15.37
C ASN A 155 -22.51 7.67 -13.86
N ASN A 156 -23.68 7.45 -13.24
CA ASN A 156 -23.82 7.51 -11.78
C ASN A 156 -22.90 6.50 -11.07
N ILE A 157 -22.76 5.28 -11.62
CA ILE A 157 -21.83 4.27 -11.09
C ILE A 157 -20.39 4.73 -11.25
N VAL A 158 -19.99 5.17 -12.45
CA VAL A 158 -18.63 5.64 -12.73
C VAL A 158 -18.24 6.82 -11.84
N ASP A 159 -19.12 7.82 -11.72
CA ASP A 159 -18.91 9.00 -10.89
C ASP A 159 -18.77 8.63 -9.41
N PHE A 160 -19.60 7.71 -8.92
CA PHE A 160 -19.51 7.19 -7.56
C PHE A 160 -18.16 6.50 -7.32
N GLN A 161 -17.75 5.59 -8.20
CA GLN A 161 -16.49 4.86 -8.03
C GLN A 161 -15.27 5.80 -8.15
N ASN A 162 -15.28 6.77 -9.06
CA ASN A 162 -14.21 7.76 -9.19
C ASN A 162 -14.10 8.67 -7.94
N LYS A 163 -15.23 9.05 -7.36
CA LYS A 163 -15.27 9.82 -6.11
C LYS A 163 -14.69 9.00 -4.94
N GLU A 164 -15.12 7.76 -4.78
CA GLU A 164 -14.60 6.85 -3.76
C GLU A 164 -13.09 6.60 -3.94
N MET A 165 -12.64 6.37 -5.17
CA MET A 165 -11.22 6.19 -5.48
C MET A 165 -10.39 7.43 -5.14
N THR A 166 -10.92 8.63 -5.37
CA THR A 166 -10.26 9.89 -4.99
C THR A 166 -10.18 10.05 -3.48
N ILE A 167 -11.26 9.75 -2.75
CA ILE A 167 -11.29 9.79 -1.28
C ILE A 167 -10.27 8.81 -0.70
N SER A 168 -10.30 7.56 -1.15
CA SER A 168 -9.37 6.52 -0.70
C SER A 168 -7.92 6.87 -1.04
N THR A 169 -7.63 7.39 -2.24
CA THR A 169 -6.27 7.82 -2.62
C THR A 169 -5.75 8.93 -1.71
N ASN A 170 -6.59 9.91 -1.38
CA ASN A 170 -6.21 11.00 -0.47
C ASN A 170 -5.92 10.47 0.94
N GLN A 171 -6.79 9.60 1.48
CA GLN A 171 -6.60 8.96 2.78
C GLN A 171 -5.31 8.12 2.83
N THR A 172 -5.05 7.31 1.80
CA THR A 172 -3.81 6.53 1.69
C THR A 172 -2.58 7.45 1.63
N THR A 173 -2.65 8.57 0.90
CA THR A 173 -1.55 9.53 0.80
C THR A 173 -1.25 10.21 2.15
N GLU A 174 -2.28 10.58 2.90
CA GLU A 174 -2.14 11.12 4.26
C GLU A 174 -1.54 10.08 5.22
N ASN A 175 -2.03 8.83 5.18
CA ASN A 175 -1.52 7.72 5.98
C ASN A 175 -0.05 7.42 5.68
N VAL A 176 0.35 7.43 4.41
CA VAL A 176 1.75 7.27 3.98
C VAL A 176 2.62 8.39 4.55
N SER A 177 2.16 9.63 4.47
CA SER A 177 2.91 10.80 4.94
C SER A 177 3.12 10.75 6.45
N PHE A 178 2.07 10.45 7.21
CA PHE A 178 2.16 10.23 8.66
C PHE A 178 3.11 9.08 9.01
N SER A 179 3.01 7.96 8.31
CA SER A 179 3.86 6.79 8.56
C SER A 179 5.33 7.06 8.26
N LYS A 180 5.65 7.85 7.23
CA LYS A 180 7.02 8.31 6.95
C LYS A 180 7.57 9.15 8.08
N ILE A 181 6.79 10.11 8.59
CA ILE A 181 7.19 10.96 9.73
C ILE A 181 7.47 10.09 10.97
N LEU A 182 6.58 9.14 11.25
CA LEU A 182 6.73 8.22 12.38
C LEU A 182 7.98 7.34 12.25
N LEU A 183 8.24 6.79 11.06
CA LEU A 183 9.43 5.98 10.78
C LEU A 183 10.72 6.78 10.96
N ILE A 184 10.75 8.02 10.46
CA ILE A 184 11.89 8.94 10.65
C ILE A 184 12.08 9.24 12.15
N ALA A 185 11.01 9.53 12.88
CA ALA A 185 11.07 9.81 14.31
C ALA A 185 11.62 8.62 15.12
N ILE A 186 11.11 7.41 14.86
CA ILE A 186 11.61 6.19 15.52
C ILE A 186 13.08 5.93 15.17
N SER A 187 13.46 6.12 13.90
CA SER A 187 14.86 5.95 13.46
C SER A 187 15.80 6.98 14.11
N ALA A 188 15.36 8.23 14.25
CA ALA A 188 16.11 9.27 14.93
C ALA A 188 16.31 8.94 16.42
N ILE A 189 15.24 8.52 17.11
CA ILE A 189 15.32 8.09 18.52
C ILE A 189 16.26 6.89 18.67
N GLY A 190 16.14 5.89 17.80
CA GLY A 190 17.02 4.73 17.78
C GLY A 190 18.49 5.10 17.59
N THR A 191 18.77 6.07 16.70
CA THR A 191 20.12 6.60 16.46
C THR A 191 20.67 7.31 17.70
N ILE A 192 19.87 8.15 18.36
CA ILE A 192 20.26 8.83 19.60
C ILE A 192 20.60 7.82 20.69
N ILE A 193 19.80 6.76 20.84
CA ILE A 193 20.06 5.66 21.79
C ILE A 193 21.37 4.95 21.44
N ALA A 194 21.61 4.63 20.17
CA ALA A 194 22.84 3.98 19.73
C ALA A 194 24.08 4.85 20.02
N ILE A 195 24.01 6.16 19.77
CA ILE A 195 25.08 7.11 20.11
C ILE A 195 25.32 7.16 21.61
N ALA A 196 24.26 7.24 22.43
CA ALA A 196 24.37 7.24 23.88
C ALA A 196 25.04 5.96 24.41
N LEU A 197 24.63 4.79 23.90
CA LEU A 197 25.25 3.51 24.23
C LEU A 197 26.73 3.46 23.81
N ALA A 198 27.07 3.97 22.62
CA ALA A 198 28.45 4.04 22.16
C ALA A 198 29.32 4.90 23.09
N ILE A 199 28.82 6.07 23.52
CA ILE A 199 29.51 6.94 24.49
C ILE A 199 29.72 6.22 25.82
N VAL A 200 28.72 5.49 26.31
CA VAL A 200 28.82 4.71 27.56
C VAL A 200 29.88 3.62 27.45
N ILE A 201 29.96 2.91 26.33
CA ILE A 201 30.99 1.89 26.07
C ILE A 201 32.38 2.53 26.00
N ILE A 202 32.53 3.62 25.25
CA ILE A 202 33.82 4.33 25.11
C ILE A 202 34.32 4.78 26.48
N ARG A 203 33.47 5.41 27.30
CA ARG A 203 33.87 5.97 28.60
C ARG A 203 34.16 4.89 29.65
N ASN A 204 33.43 3.79 29.66
CA ASN A 204 33.53 2.78 30.71
C ASN A 204 34.44 1.60 30.37
N ILE A 205 34.73 1.37 29.09
CA ILE A 205 35.55 0.24 28.64
C ILE A 205 36.77 0.75 27.89
N THR A 206 36.56 1.44 26.76
CA THR A 206 37.66 1.81 25.86
C THR A 206 38.69 2.74 26.51
N ILE A 207 38.25 3.78 27.23
CA ILE A 207 39.15 4.74 27.88
C ILE A 207 39.98 4.09 29.00
N PRO A 208 39.40 3.40 30.00
CA PRO A 208 40.18 2.72 31.04
C PRO A 208 41.15 1.67 30.48
N LEU A 209 40.72 0.90 29.48
CA LEU A 209 41.58 -0.11 28.85
C LEU A 209 42.77 0.55 28.14
N LYS A 210 42.55 1.67 27.45
CA LYS A 210 43.61 2.45 26.82
C LYS A 210 44.62 2.98 27.86
N ARG A 211 44.14 3.49 29.00
CA ARG A 211 45.01 3.94 30.11
C ARG A 211 45.85 2.81 30.70
N LEU A 212 45.27 1.62 30.86
CA LEU A 212 46.00 0.42 31.30
C LEU A 212 47.11 0.06 30.33
N THR A 213 46.82 0.06 29.02
CA THR A 213 47.82 -0.22 27.98
C THR A 213 48.93 0.83 27.96
N GLU A 214 48.57 2.11 28.05
CA GLU A 214 49.55 3.22 28.08
C GLU A 214 50.48 3.09 29.29
N SER A 215 49.95 2.88 30.49
CA SER A 215 50.77 2.73 31.71
C SER A 215 51.62 1.46 31.67
N ALA A 216 51.10 0.35 31.13
CA ALA A 216 51.88 -0.87 30.95
C ALA A 216 53.12 -0.66 30.06
N ASN A 217 53.00 0.15 28.99
CA ASN A 217 54.13 0.50 28.14
C ASN A 217 55.17 1.37 28.88
N VAL A 218 54.72 2.27 29.75
CA VAL A 218 55.62 3.10 30.58
C VAL A 218 56.39 2.23 31.57
N ILE A 219 55.71 1.29 32.24
CA ILE A 219 56.36 0.31 33.12
C ILE A 219 57.36 -0.55 32.34
N ALA A 220 57.01 -1.00 31.12
CA ALA A 220 57.90 -1.79 30.27
C ALA A 220 59.16 -1.01 29.84
N SER A 221 59.09 0.32 29.79
CA SER A 221 60.25 1.20 29.56
C SER A 221 61.12 1.42 30.81
N GLY A 222 60.72 0.87 31.96
CA GLY A 222 61.45 0.93 33.22
C GLY A 222 61.01 2.07 34.16
N ASP A 223 59.97 2.84 33.82
CA ASP A 223 59.45 3.91 34.69
C ASP A 223 58.21 3.43 35.47
N LEU A 224 58.37 3.28 36.79
CA LEU A 224 57.31 2.84 37.72
C LEU A 224 56.67 3.99 38.52
N ARG A 225 57.04 5.25 38.22
CA ARG A 225 56.61 6.42 39.02
C ARG A 225 55.21 6.93 38.68
N GLU A 226 54.54 6.35 37.67
CA GLU A 226 53.18 6.74 37.32
C GLU A 226 52.19 6.53 38.47
N GLN A 227 51.19 7.40 38.53
CA GLN A 227 50.10 7.27 39.51
C GLN A 227 49.28 6.00 39.26
N ASP A 228 48.58 5.53 40.28
CA ASP A 228 47.68 4.39 40.16
C ASP A 228 46.52 4.70 39.20
N ILE A 229 46.14 3.70 38.41
CA ILE A 229 45.02 3.82 37.51
C ILE A 229 43.74 3.71 38.33
N VAL A 230 43.01 4.82 38.43
CA VAL A 230 41.72 4.86 39.12
C VAL A 230 40.60 4.57 38.13
N VAL A 231 39.92 3.44 38.34
CA VAL A 231 38.72 3.04 37.61
C VAL A 231 37.53 3.03 38.56
N ASN A 232 36.56 3.90 38.29
CA ASN A 232 35.36 4.09 39.12
C ASN A 232 34.20 3.13 38.75
N THR A 233 34.42 2.19 37.82
CA THR A 233 33.43 1.15 37.50
C THR A 233 33.42 0.05 38.57
N LYS A 234 32.39 -0.81 38.55
CA LYS A 234 32.26 -2.00 39.42
C LYS A 234 32.13 -3.26 38.57
N ASP A 235 33.01 -3.39 37.60
CA ASP A 235 33.06 -4.47 36.62
C ASP A 235 34.50 -5.00 36.48
N GLU A 236 34.72 -5.91 35.54
CA GLU A 236 36.01 -6.56 35.33
C GLU A 236 37.13 -5.57 34.97
N ILE A 237 36.82 -4.37 34.47
CA ILE A 237 37.82 -3.31 34.25
C ILE A 237 38.36 -2.80 35.59
N HIS A 238 37.52 -2.69 36.61
CA HIS A 238 37.97 -2.31 37.95
C HIS A 238 38.84 -3.39 38.58
N GLU A 239 38.43 -4.65 38.50
CA GLU A 239 39.22 -5.78 38.99
C GLU A 239 40.59 -5.85 38.29
N LEU A 240 40.62 -5.64 36.98
CA LEU A 240 41.86 -5.57 36.20
C LEU A 240 42.75 -4.40 36.63
N ALA A 241 42.18 -3.21 36.86
CA ALA A 241 42.94 -2.05 37.32
C ALA A 241 43.53 -2.25 38.72
N VAL A 242 42.77 -2.87 39.64
CA VAL A 242 43.26 -3.21 40.98
C VAL A 242 44.40 -4.22 40.92
N ALA A 243 44.24 -5.29 40.12
CA ALA A 243 45.30 -6.29 39.93
C ALA A 243 46.56 -5.67 39.29
N PHE A 244 46.38 -4.79 38.31
CA PHE A 244 47.47 -4.07 37.63
C PHE A 244 48.23 -3.15 38.60
N ASN A 245 47.52 -2.34 39.40
CA ASN A 245 48.15 -1.45 40.39
C ASN A 245 48.93 -2.26 41.44
N LYS A 246 48.40 -3.41 41.88
CA LYS A 246 49.10 -4.32 42.80
C LYS A 246 50.38 -4.90 42.19
N MET A 247 50.35 -5.30 40.92
CA MET A 247 51.54 -5.77 40.20
C MET A 247 52.60 -4.67 40.11
N LYS A 248 52.21 -3.45 39.74
CA LYS A 248 53.10 -2.28 39.67
C LYS A 248 53.77 -2.02 41.03
N ALA A 249 52.99 -2.00 42.12
CA ALA A 249 53.50 -1.78 43.47
C ALA A 249 54.53 -2.85 43.88
N ASN A 250 54.23 -4.13 43.61
CA ASN A 250 55.17 -5.22 43.90
C ASN A 250 56.47 -5.12 43.10
N LEU A 251 56.40 -4.75 41.82
CA LEU A 251 57.59 -4.54 41.00
C LEU A 251 58.43 -3.39 41.55
N PHE A 252 57.81 -2.28 41.95
CA PHE A 252 58.50 -1.15 42.57
C PHE A 252 59.24 -1.57 43.85
N THR A 253 58.62 -2.39 44.70
CA THR A 253 59.26 -2.93 45.91
C THR A 253 60.42 -3.89 45.61
N LEU A 254 60.38 -4.64 44.51
CA LEU A 254 61.45 -5.59 44.17
C LEU A 254 62.73 -4.93 43.65
N ILE A 255 62.63 -3.73 43.07
CA ILE A 255 63.77 -3.03 42.47
C ILE A 255 64.21 -1.78 43.24
N SER A 256 63.48 -1.39 44.29
CA SER A 256 63.87 -0.33 45.23
C SER A 256 64.73 -0.88 46.35
#